data_AF-A0A7C5WD29-F1
#
_entry.id   AF-A0A7C5WD29-F1
#
_cell.length_a   1.000
_cell.length_b   1.000
_cell.length_c   1.000
_cell.angle_alpha   90.00
_cell.angle_beta   90.00
_cell.angle_gamma   90.00
#
_symmetry.space_group_name_H-M   'P 1'
#
loop_
_entity.id
_entity.type
_entity.pdbx_description
1 polymer ?
#
loop_
_entity_poly.entity_id
_entity_poly.type
_entity_poly.pdbx_seq_one_letter_code
_entity_poly.pdbx_strand_id
1 'polypeptide(L)'
;MKGFSLLIVLLIIPLSFSLTFAGVLDGKKLFNDTTLGTNGKSCNSCHPDGSGINGKKSSYTIMGRKFGSLEDAINFCIKMALKGKELKKDSKKMKDLSTYVKTLTGKKRKRKIIKGC
;
A
#
# COMPACT_ATOMS: atom_id res chain seq x y z
N MET A 1 37.75 -33.31 31.97
CA MET A 1 37.46 -31.90 32.34
C MET A 1 38.23 -31.03 31.35
N LYS A 2 37.70 -30.23 30.43
CA LYS A 2 36.46 -29.48 30.25
C LYS A 2 36.23 -29.46 28.72
N GLY A 3 35.09 -29.81 28.13
CA GLY A 3 33.74 -29.41 28.52
C GLY A 3 33.43 -28.07 27.86
N PHE A 4 32.78 -28.12 26.70
CA PHE A 4 31.65 -27.24 26.40
C PHE A 4 31.94 -25.73 26.29
N SER A 5 32.27 -25.19 25.10
CA SER A 5 31.92 -23.80 24.73
C SER A 5 32.36 -23.40 23.32
N LEU A 6 31.93 -24.09 22.26
CA LEU A 6 32.09 -23.55 20.89
C LEU A 6 30.94 -23.94 19.94
N LEU A 7 29.75 -24.23 20.49
CA LEU A 7 28.59 -24.73 19.72
C LEU A 7 27.28 -23.99 20.03
N ILE A 8 27.34 -22.71 20.43
CA ILE A 8 26.15 -21.86 20.70
C ILE A 8 26.29 -20.51 19.98
N VAL A 9 26.56 -20.53 18.67
CA VAL A 9 26.45 -19.31 17.82
C VAL A 9 25.66 -19.63 16.53
N LEU A 10 24.72 -20.59 16.59
CA LEU A 10 23.98 -21.03 15.41
C LEU A 10 22.47 -21.26 15.65
N LEU A 11 21.85 -20.52 16.57
CA LEU A 11 20.41 -20.69 16.85
C LEU A 11 19.68 -19.40 17.23
N ILE A 12 19.97 -18.32 16.51
CA ILE A 12 19.14 -17.12 16.54
C ILE A 12 19.14 -16.57 15.12
N ILE A 13 17.95 -16.24 14.60
CA ILE A 13 17.63 -15.82 13.23
C ILE A 13 17.39 -17.05 12.32
N PRO A 14 16.11 -17.45 12.12
CA PRO A 14 15.25 -16.62 11.27
C PRO A 14 13.76 -16.67 11.67
N LEU A 15 13.22 -15.62 12.27
CA LEU A 15 11.76 -15.47 12.46
C LEU A 15 11.26 -14.09 12.03
N SER A 16 11.76 -13.57 10.89
CA SER A 16 11.45 -12.18 10.51
C SER A 16 10.81 -12.01 9.14
N PHE A 17 10.55 -13.07 8.37
CA PHE A 17 10.11 -12.90 6.97
C PHE A 17 8.59 -13.01 6.71
N SER A 18 7.77 -13.33 7.71
CA SER A 18 6.32 -13.57 7.49
C SER A 18 5.46 -12.30 7.40
N LEU A 19 5.98 -11.12 7.76
CA LEU A 19 5.18 -9.89 7.81
C LEU A 19 4.81 -9.32 6.42
N THR A 20 5.57 -9.64 5.38
CA THR A 20 5.39 -9.02 4.05
C THR A 20 4.08 -9.44 3.37
N PHE A 21 3.68 -10.71 3.50
CA PHE A 21 2.46 -11.23 2.87
C PHE A 21 1.18 -10.71 3.52
N ALA A 22 1.15 -10.65 4.86
CA ALA A 22 0.00 -10.13 5.60
C ALA A 22 -0.24 -8.63 5.27
N GLY A 23 0.83 -7.83 5.19
CA GLY A 23 0.74 -6.40 4.89
C GLY A 23 0.14 -6.09 3.51
N VAL A 24 0.42 -6.90 2.48
CA VAL A 24 -0.18 -6.73 1.14
C VAL A 24 -1.69 -6.99 1.17
N LEU A 25 -2.13 -8.03 1.87
CA LEU A 25 -3.56 -8.38 1.96
C LEU A 25 -4.35 -7.32 2.75
N ASP A 26 -3.84 -6.90 3.91
CA ASP A 26 -4.44 -5.83 4.70
C ASP A 26 -4.44 -4.51 3.94
N GLY A 27 -3.36 -4.19 3.23
CA GLY A 27 -3.26 -3.02 2.37
C GLY A 27 -4.29 -3.04 1.24
N LYS A 28 -4.54 -4.20 0.63
CA LYS A 28 -5.59 -4.37 -0.38
C LYS A 28 -6.98 -4.18 0.22
N LYS A 29 -7.24 -4.66 1.44
CA LYS A 29 -8.52 -4.40 2.14
C LYS A 29 -8.72 -2.91 2.35
N LEU A 30 -7.71 -2.21 2.90
CA LEU A 30 -7.74 -0.76 3.09
C LEU A 30 -7.94 -0.01 1.76
N PHE A 31 -7.33 -0.46 0.68
CA PHE A 31 -7.52 0.14 -0.64
C PHE A 31 -8.97 0.08 -1.16
N ASN A 32 -9.72 -0.94 -0.74
CA ASN A 32 -11.13 -1.12 -1.09
C ASN A 32 -12.09 -0.56 -0.01
N ASP A 33 -11.56 -0.10 1.12
CA ASP A 33 -12.34 0.36 2.27
C ASP A 33 -12.94 1.75 2.02
N THR A 34 -14.27 1.82 2.06
CA THR A 34 -15.03 3.07 1.88
C THR A 34 -15.07 3.91 3.17
N THR A 35 -14.62 3.37 4.31
CA THR A 35 -14.62 4.04 5.61
C THR A 35 -13.37 4.87 5.88
N LEU A 36 -12.37 4.84 4.99
CA LEU A 36 -11.23 5.76 5.05
C LEU A 36 -11.64 7.21 4.78
N GLY A 37 -12.75 7.40 4.08
CA GLY A 37 -13.35 8.70 3.79
C GLY A 37 -14.72 8.89 4.42
N THR A 38 -15.36 9.97 4.06
CA THR A 38 -16.74 10.31 4.49
C THR A 38 -17.73 10.34 3.32
N ASN A 39 -17.25 10.20 2.09
CA ASN A 39 -18.08 10.29 0.88
C ASN A 39 -18.43 8.94 0.24
N GLY A 40 -18.25 7.84 0.97
CA GLY A 40 -18.59 6.49 0.53
C GLY A 40 -17.70 5.91 -0.58
N LYS A 41 -16.62 6.60 -0.96
CA LYS A 41 -15.66 6.12 -1.96
C LYS A 41 -14.44 5.48 -1.30
N SER A 42 -13.81 4.56 -2.01
CA SER A 42 -12.50 4.01 -1.67
C SER A 42 -11.46 4.39 -2.73
N CYS A 43 -10.19 4.05 -2.50
CA CYS A 43 -9.15 4.22 -3.51
C CYS A 43 -9.51 3.49 -4.81
N ASN A 44 -10.09 2.29 -4.68
CA ASN A 44 -10.53 1.46 -5.81
C ASN A 44 -11.64 2.09 -6.65
N SER A 45 -12.45 3.00 -6.07
CA SER A 45 -13.49 3.71 -6.82
C SER A 45 -12.91 4.56 -7.96
N CYS A 46 -11.71 5.12 -7.79
CA CYS A 46 -11.02 5.91 -8.81
C CYS A 46 -9.92 5.11 -9.53
N HIS A 47 -9.32 4.14 -8.83
CA HIS A 47 -8.22 3.31 -9.31
C HIS A 47 -8.63 1.83 -9.32
N PRO A 48 -9.53 1.42 -10.23
CA PRO A 48 -10.02 0.04 -10.27
C PRO A 48 -8.85 -0.93 -10.46
N ASP A 49 -8.72 -1.88 -9.54
CA ASP A 49 -7.62 -2.84 -9.43
C ASP A 49 -6.22 -2.19 -9.42
N GLY A 50 -6.12 -0.99 -8.87
CA GLY A 50 -4.86 -0.23 -8.83
C GLY A 50 -4.45 0.41 -10.16
N SER A 51 -5.36 0.48 -11.13
CA SER A 51 -5.07 1.07 -12.43
C SER A 51 -4.66 2.54 -12.32
N GLY A 52 -3.67 2.93 -13.12
CA GLY A 52 -3.11 4.29 -13.12
C GLY A 52 -2.22 4.63 -11.91
N ILE A 53 -2.08 3.74 -10.92
CA ILE A 53 -1.14 3.91 -9.81
C ILE A 53 0.15 3.12 -10.08
N ASN A 54 1.28 3.81 -10.12
CA ASN A 54 2.60 3.18 -10.09
C ASN A 54 3.29 3.51 -8.76
N GLY A 55 3.19 2.59 -7.79
CA GLY A 55 3.73 2.77 -6.44
C GLY A 55 5.24 2.54 -6.32
N LYS A 56 5.94 2.22 -7.43
CA LYS A 56 7.40 2.08 -7.47
C LYS A 56 8.11 3.40 -7.78
N LYS A 57 7.37 4.49 -8.00
CA LYS A 57 7.95 5.80 -8.31
C LYS A 57 8.53 6.45 -7.06
N SER A 58 9.62 7.20 -7.25
CA SER A 58 10.24 8.00 -6.19
C SER A 58 9.53 9.35 -5.96
N SER A 59 8.65 9.77 -6.87
CA SER A 59 7.81 10.96 -6.69
C SER A 59 6.48 10.84 -7.44
N TYR A 60 5.49 11.58 -6.96
CA TYR A 60 4.11 11.51 -7.43
C TYR A 60 3.60 12.92 -7.72
N THR A 61 3.03 13.12 -8.91
CA THR A 61 2.35 14.38 -9.25
C THR A 61 0.85 14.12 -9.34
N ILE A 62 0.08 14.74 -8.43
CA ILE A 62 -1.37 14.56 -8.32
C ILE A 62 -2.02 15.94 -8.28
N MET A 63 -2.94 16.21 -9.21
CA MET A 63 -3.64 17.51 -9.33
C MET A 63 -2.68 18.72 -9.33
N GLY A 64 -1.58 18.64 -10.09
CA GLY A 64 -0.59 19.71 -10.19
C GLY A 64 0.35 19.86 -8.99
N ARG A 65 0.20 19.05 -7.93
CA ARG A 65 1.09 19.05 -6.75
C ARG A 65 2.05 17.88 -6.79
N LYS A 66 3.30 18.12 -6.40
CA LYS A 66 4.36 17.10 -6.33
C LYS A 66 4.54 16.61 -4.90
N PHE A 67 4.62 15.29 -4.73
CA PHE A 67 4.85 14.61 -3.46
C PHE A 67 6.14 13.79 -3.54
N GLY A 68 6.99 13.92 -2.53
CA GLY A 68 8.28 13.22 -2.44
C GLY A 68 8.18 11.83 -1.79
N SER A 69 7.03 11.49 -1.20
CA SER A 69 6.80 10.18 -0.59
C SER A 69 5.46 9.58 -1.04
N LEU A 70 5.37 8.26 -0.98
CA LEU A 70 4.13 7.55 -1.27
C LEU A 70 3.08 7.81 -0.19
N GLU A 71 3.50 7.90 1.06
CA GLU A 71 2.66 8.14 2.22
C GLU A 71 1.99 9.53 2.15
N ASP A 72 2.70 10.55 1.67
CA ASP A 72 2.13 11.89 1.43
C ASP A 72 1.09 11.87 0.30
N ALA A 73 1.39 11.14 -0.79
CA ALA A 73 0.44 10.97 -1.88
C ALA A 73 -0.84 10.23 -1.43
N ILE A 74 -0.69 9.20 -0.61
CA ILE A 74 -1.82 8.46 0.00
C ILE A 74 -2.66 9.40 0.87
N ASN A 75 -2.04 10.12 1.80
CA ASN A 75 -2.77 11.04 2.70
C ASN A 75 -3.45 12.17 1.93
N PHE A 76 -2.81 12.69 0.89
CA PHE A 76 -3.43 13.68 0.01
C PHE A 76 -4.70 13.14 -0.64
N CYS A 77 -4.68 11.91 -1.16
CA CYS A 77 -5.86 11.26 -1.72
C CYS A 77 -6.96 11.06 -0.66
N ILE A 78 -6.61 10.55 0.52
CA ILE A 78 -7.58 10.35 1.62
C ILE A 78 -8.24 11.67 1.99
N LYS A 79 -7.46 12.73 2.20
CA LYS A 79 -7.96 14.05 2.61
C LYS A 79 -8.76 14.73 1.52
N MET A 80 -8.21 14.83 0.32
CA MET A 80 -8.78 15.65 -0.74
C MET A 80 -9.89 14.94 -1.52
N ALA A 81 -9.66 13.67 -1.88
CA ALA A 81 -10.57 12.89 -2.71
C ALA A 81 -11.61 12.12 -1.89
N LEU A 82 -11.22 11.52 -0.76
CA LEU A 82 -12.13 10.75 0.09
C LEU A 82 -12.76 11.59 1.23
N LYS A 83 -12.28 12.82 1.45
CA LYS A 83 -12.71 13.69 2.56
C LYS A 83 -12.53 13.02 3.94
N GLY A 84 -11.49 12.20 4.06
CA GLY A 84 -11.12 11.48 5.26
C GLY A 84 -10.07 12.19 6.10
N LYS A 85 -9.77 11.59 7.26
CA LYS A 85 -8.66 12.03 8.12
C LYS A 85 -7.37 11.36 7.68
N GLU A 86 -6.29 12.13 7.64
CA GLU A 86 -4.96 11.64 7.30
C GLU A 86 -4.52 10.52 8.27
N LEU A 87 -3.88 9.49 7.73
CA LEU A 87 -3.27 8.43 8.52
C LEU A 87 -1.89 8.89 9.00
N LYS A 88 -1.53 8.49 10.22
CA LYS A 88 -0.17 8.71 10.73
C LYS A 88 0.83 7.92 9.86
N LYS A 89 1.92 8.56 9.41
CA LYS A 89 2.85 7.98 8.43
C LYS A 89 3.50 6.66 8.89
N ASP A 90 3.76 6.53 10.19
CA ASP A 90 4.35 5.35 10.83
C ASP A 90 3.30 4.30 11.29
N SER A 91 2.00 4.59 11.12
CA SER A 91 0.94 3.67 11.54
C SER A 91 0.94 2.37 10.73
N LYS A 92 0.46 1.28 11.37
CA LYS A 92 0.29 -0.02 10.69
C LYS A 92 -0.57 0.12 9.41
N LYS A 93 -1.69 0.86 9.49
CA LYS A 93 -2.57 1.10 8.33
C LYS A 93 -1.83 1.73 7.15
N MET A 94 -0.99 2.75 7.42
CA MET A 94 -0.20 3.39 6.36
C MET A 94 0.83 2.41 5.77
N LYS A 95 1.53 1.65 6.61
CA LYS A 95 2.52 0.66 6.16
C LYS A 95 1.90 -0.45 5.31
N ASP A 96 0.77 -1.00 5.73
CA ASP A 96 0.04 -2.03 4.98
C ASP A 96 -0.42 -1.47 3.63
N LEU A 97 -1.07 -0.29 3.64
CA LEU A 97 -1.55 0.35 2.43
C LEU A 97 -0.42 0.71 1.47
N SER A 98 0.69 1.27 1.96
CA SER A 98 1.85 1.60 1.12
C SER A 98 2.52 0.36 0.56
N THR A 99 2.56 -0.74 1.33
CA THR A 99 3.06 -2.04 0.88
C THR A 99 2.24 -2.58 -0.29
N TYR A 100 0.90 -2.56 -0.17
CA TYR A 100 0.03 -2.92 -1.28
C TYR A 100 0.21 -2.01 -2.50
N VAL A 101 0.23 -0.69 -2.30
CA VAL A 101 0.38 0.26 -3.42
C VAL A 101 1.71 0.10 -4.16
N LYS A 102 2.80 -0.25 -3.46
CA LYS A 102 4.11 -0.56 -4.08
C LYS A 102 4.07 -1.77 -5.02
N THR A 103 3.09 -2.66 -4.88
CA THR A 103 2.90 -3.78 -5.82
C THR A 103 2.30 -3.33 -7.17
N LEU A 104 1.68 -2.14 -7.22
CA LEU A 104 0.97 -1.64 -8.38
C LEU A 104 1.93 -1.01 -9.40
N THR A 105 1.72 -1.35 -10.68
CA THR A 105 2.65 -1.00 -11.78
C THR A 105 2.10 0.07 -12.74
N GLY A 106 0.91 0.60 -12.50
CA GLY A 106 0.32 1.70 -13.28
C GLY A 106 -0.26 1.30 -14.63
N LYS A 107 -0.40 0.00 -14.91
CA LYS A 107 -1.06 -0.47 -16.13
C LYS A 107 -2.51 0.03 -16.16
N LYS A 108 -2.85 0.84 -17.18
CA LYS A 108 -4.24 1.22 -17.45
C LYS A 108 -4.99 -0.03 -17.95
N ARG A 109 -6.12 -0.38 -17.35
CA ARG A 109 -7.02 -1.39 -17.94
C ARG A 109 -7.45 -0.89 -19.31
N LYS A 110 -7.15 -1.64 -20.38
CA LYS A 110 -7.85 -1.45 -21.66
C LYS A 110 -9.31 -1.85 -21.39
N ARG A 111 -10.25 -0.91 -21.50
CA ARG A 111 -11.68 -1.20 -21.37
C ARG A 111 -12.01 -2.25 -22.44
N LYS A 112 -12.35 -3.48 -22.04
CA LYS A 112 -12.79 -4.51 -23.00
C LYS A 112 -14.15 -4.02 -23.51
N ILE A 113 -14.18 -3.45 -24.71
CA ILE A 113 -15.42 -3.10 -25.38
C ILE A 113 -16.09 -4.44 -25.69
N ILE A 114 -17.08 -4.82 -24.88
CA ILE A 114 -17.95 -5.93 -25.22
C ILE A 114 -18.85 -5.36 -26.34
N LYS A 115 -18.50 -5.62 -27.60
CA LYS A 115 -19.41 -5.40 -28.72
C LYS A 115 -20.47 -6.50 -28.64
N GLY A 116 -21.73 -6.12 -28.43
CA GLY A 116 -22.87 -7.03 -28.51
C GLY A 116 -23.83 -6.89 -27.33
N CYS A 117 -24.80 -5.98 -27.47
CA CYS A 117 -26.20 -6.29 -27.22
C CYS A 117 -26.85 -6.43 -28.60
#